data_AF-A0A7V9EME2-F1
#
_entry.id   AF-A0A7V9EME2-F1
#
_cell.length_a   1.000
_cell.length_b   1.000
_cell.length_c   1.000
_cell.angle_alpha   90.00
_cell.angle_beta   90.00
_cell.angle_gamma   90.00
#
_symmetry.space_group_name_H-M   'P 1'
#
loop_
_entity.id
_entity.type
_entity.pdbx_description
1 polymer ?
#
loop_
_entity_poly.entity_id
_entity_poly.type
_entity_poly.pdbx_seq_one_letter_code
_entity_poly.pdbx_strand_id
1 'polypeptide(L)'
;MAGDESSTSLDELLARRADLARTTGEPEDGIEHMLAVVPERDASAGEALAGRVIPVKGTSEFVCSRCRLVKARSQLADPARILCRDCA
;
A
#
# COMPACT_ATOMS: atom_id res chain seq x y z
N MET A 1 11.95 -34.59 -12.43
CA MET A 1 10.49 -34.77 -12.44
C MET A 1 10.03 -34.64 -11.00
N ALA A 2 9.66 -33.42 -10.59
CA ALA A 2 9.20 -33.10 -9.24
C ALA A 2 7.73 -33.54 -9.13
N GLY A 3 7.47 -34.55 -8.30
CA GLY A 3 6.14 -35.01 -7.99
C GLY A 3 5.68 -34.38 -6.68
N ASP A 4 4.50 -33.76 -6.74
CA ASP A 4 3.57 -33.59 -5.64
C ASP A 4 3.88 -32.52 -4.57
N GLU A 5 3.78 -31.24 -4.97
CA GLU A 5 3.40 -30.15 -4.06
C GLU A 5 1.87 -30.09 -3.95
N SER A 6 1.23 -31.19 -3.54
CA SER A 6 -0.22 -31.23 -3.33
C SER A 6 -0.55 -31.55 -1.87
N SER A 7 -0.91 -30.50 -1.12
CA SER A 7 -1.57 -30.53 0.20
C SER A 7 -0.83 -31.15 1.40
N THR A 8 0.24 -30.53 1.89
CA THR A 8 0.63 -30.71 3.31
C THR A 8 -0.31 -29.87 4.19
N SER A 9 -0.85 -30.48 5.26
CA SER A 9 -1.79 -29.81 6.17
C SER A 9 -1.07 -28.71 6.98
N LEU A 10 -1.77 -27.64 7.37
CA LEU A 10 -1.21 -26.53 8.16
C LEU A 10 -0.43 -27.02 9.38
N ASP A 11 -0.93 -28.05 10.05
CA ASP A 11 -0.30 -28.62 11.25
C ASP A 11 1.11 -29.17 10.98
N GLU A 12 1.32 -29.74 9.79
CA GLU A 12 2.60 -30.31 9.35
C GLU A 12 3.63 -29.20 9.05
N LEU A 13 3.16 -28.08 8.49
CA LEU A 13 3.97 -26.88 8.25
C LEU A 13 4.41 -26.23 9.58
N LEU A 14 3.51 -26.20 10.57
CA LEU A 14 3.80 -25.69 11.92
C LEU A 14 4.80 -26.58 12.67
N ALA A 15 4.63 -27.91 12.61
CA ALA A 15 5.57 -28.85 13.22
C ALA A 15 6.99 -28.67 12.64
N ARG A 16 7.10 -28.64 11.30
CA ARG A 16 8.38 -28.46 10.62
C ARG A 16 9.07 -27.12 10.96
N ARG A 17 8.28 -26.07 11.18
CA ARG A 17 8.82 -24.76 11.63
C ARG A 17 9.35 -24.82 13.07
N ALA A 18 8.67 -25.54 13.96
CA ALA A 18 9.12 -25.73 15.33
C ALA A 18 10.40 -26.56 15.42
N ASP A 19 10.55 -27.59 14.58
CA ASP A 19 11.78 -28.39 14.50
C ASP A 19 12.97 -27.56 14.01
N LEU A 20 12.78 -26.74 12.96
CA LEU A 20 13.82 -25.83 12.46
C LEU A 20 14.30 -24.86 13.54
N ALA A 21 13.38 -24.25 14.30
CA ALA A 21 13.71 -23.34 15.39
C ALA A 21 14.54 -24.02 16.51
N ARG A 22 14.28 -25.31 16.78
CA ARG A 22 15.06 -26.10 17.76
C ARG A 22 16.46 -26.46 17.25
N THR A 23 16.62 -26.64 15.94
CA THR A 23 17.92 -26.98 15.34
C THR A 23 18.84 -25.78 15.13
N THR A 24 18.28 -24.57 15.02
CA THR A 24 19.03 -23.35 14.70
C THR A 24 19.63 -22.65 15.92
N GLY A 25 19.36 -23.09 17.15
CA GLY A 25 20.09 -22.66 18.35
C GLY A 25 20.42 -21.16 18.36
N GLU A 26 19.41 -20.30 18.31
CA GLU A 26 19.64 -18.86 18.38
C GLU A 26 20.24 -18.51 19.76
N PRO A 27 21.40 -17.84 19.83
CA PRO A 27 21.93 -17.36 21.10
C PRO A 27 21.08 -16.18 21.60
N GLU A 28 20.47 -16.36 22.78
CA GLU A 28 19.80 -15.32 23.57
C GLU A 28 20.80 -14.35 24.23
N ASP A 29 21.56 -13.58 23.45
CA ASP A 29 22.46 -12.55 23.98
C ASP A 29 22.43 -11.30 23.10
N GLY A 30 21.51 -10.37 23.40
CA GLY A 30 21.37 -9.14 22.60
C GLY A 30 20.54 -8.01 23.20
N ILE A 31 20.20 -8.06 24.49
CA ILE A 31 19.32 -7.05 25.11
C ILE A 31 20.04 -6.01 25.98
N GLU A 32 21.29 -6.22 26.39
CA GLU A 32 21.97 -5.29 27.32
C GLU A 32 22.72 -4.12 26.66
N HIS A 33 22.90 -4.11 25.33
CA HIS A 33 23.62 -3.02 24.64
C HIS A 33 22.72 -1.95 24.00
N MET A 34 21.39 -2.08 24.08
CA MET A 34 20.44 -1.13 23.44
C MET A 34 19.94 -0.01 24.36
N LEU A 35 20.39 0.07 25.62
CA LEU A 35 20.04 1.14 26.56
C LEU A 35 20.89 2.41 26.38
N ALA A 36 21.25 2.76 25.14
CA ALA A 36 21.88 4.03 24.83
C ALA A 36 20.87 5.17 25.08
N VAL A 37 21.04 5.87 26.19
CA VAL A 37 20.27 7.08 26.53
C VAL A 37 20.52 8.15 25.47
N VAL A 38 19.51 8.38 24.64
CA VAL A 38 19.50 9.49 23.67
C VAL A 38 19.25 10.78 24.45
N PRO A 39 20.09 11.82 24.36
CA PRO A 39 19.82 13.08 25.04
C PRO A 39 18.53 13.68 24.47
N GLU A 40 17.70 14.26 25.35
CA GLU A 40 16.44 14.93 24.99
C GLU A 40 16.74 16.08 24.04
N ARG A 41 16.74 15.75 22.74
CA ARG A 41 16.79 16.69 21.65
C ARG A 41 15.50 17.48 21.75
N ASP A 42 15.59 18.74 22.20
CA ASP A 42 14.50 19.71 22.19
C ASP A 42 13.74 19.60 20.87
N ALA A 43 12.61 18.91 20.94
CA ALA A 43 11.65 18.82 19.88
C ALA A 43 10.95 20.18 19.82
N SER A 44 11.63 21.17 19.23
CA SER A 44 10.95 22.19 18.43
C SER A 44 10.33 21.52 17.19
N ALA A 45 9.40 20.60 17.46
CA ALA A 45 8.62 19.82 16.52
C ALA A 45 7.17 20.15 16.84
N GLY A 46 6.70 21.27 16.31
CA GLY A 46 5.36 21.78 16.62
C GLY A 46 4.63 22.45 15.48
N GLU A 47 5.27 22.70 14.33
CA GLU A 47 4.53 23.14 13.14
C GLU A 47 4.29 21.92 12.24
N ALA A 48 3.36 21.06 12.66
CA ALA A 48 2.80 20.05 11.76
C ALA A 48 2.03 20.79 10.66
N LEU A 49 2.72 21.12 9.57
CA LEU A 49 2.13 21.65 8.35
C LEU A 49 1.12 20.61 7.85
N ALA A 50 -0.14 20.76 8.27
CA ALA A 50 -1.28 19.98 7.81
C ALA A 50 -1.62 20.38 6.37
N GLY A 51 -0.68 20.12 5.45
CA GLY A 51 -0.87 20.28 4.03
C GLY A 51 -1.86 19.22 3.56
N ARG A 52 -3.12 19.61 3.36
CA ARG A 52 -4.09 18.76 2.66
C ARG A 52 -3.58 18.54 1.25
N VAL A 53 -3.29 17.29 0.91
CA VAL A 53 -2.97 16.90 -0.47
C VAL A 53 -4.22 17.10 -1.30
N ILE A 54 -4.25 18.16 -2.11
CA ILE A 54 -5.29 18.36 -3.10
C ILE A 54 -4.86 17.54 -4.31
N PRO A 55 -5.59 16.47 -4.69
CA PRO A 55 -5.32 15.77 -5.92
C PRO A 55 -5.38 16.79 -7.06
N VAL A 56 -4.30 16.90 -7.83
CA VAL A 56 -4.21 17.78 -9.00
C VAL A 56 -5.31 17.32 -9.94
N LYS A 57 -6.45 18.03 -9.94
CA LYS A 57 -7.57 17.71 -10.83
C LYS A 57 -7.01 17.80 -12.24
N GLY A 58 -6.83 16.64 -12.88
CA GLY A 58 -6.38 16.53 -14.25
C GLY A 58 -7.27 17.43 -15.09
N THR A 59 -6.70 18.55 -15.55
CA THR A 59 -7.44 19.55 -16.32
C THR A 59 -8.01 18.96 -17.61
N SER A 60 -7.51 17.79 -18.01
CA SER A 60 -7.82 17.04 -19.21
C SER A 60 -8.88 15.93 -19.02
N GLU A 61 -9.54 15.77 -17.88
CA GLU A 61 -10.51 14.68 -17.66
C GLU A 61 -11.92 15.20 -17.33
N PHE A 62 -12.95 14.47 -17.76
CA PHE A 62 -14.34 14.76 -17.41
C PHE A 62 -15.16 13.46 -17.25
N VAL A 63 -16.28 13.53 -16.53
CA VAL A 63 -17.22 12.42 -16.37
C VAL A 63 -18.43 12.64 -17.26
N CYS A 64 -18.69 11.71 -18.19
CA CYS A 64 -19.86 11.81 -19.07
C CYS A 64 -21.18 11.68 -18.28
N SER A 65 -22.15 12.57 -18.54
CA SER A 65 -23.46 12.56 -17.87
C SER A 65 -24.29 11.30 -18.18
N ARG A 66 -24.12 10.70 -19.37
CA ARG A 66 -24.91 9.56 -19.84
C ARG A 66 -24.34 8.21 -19.44
N CYS A 67 -23.06 7.95 -19.74
CA CYS A 67 -22.42 6.67 -19.45
C CYS A 67 -21.63 6.65 -18.13
N ARG A 68 -21.43 7.81 -17.48
CA ARG A 68 -20.75 7.95 -16.17
C ARG A 68 -19.29 7.50 -16.13
N LEU A 69 -18.67 7.27 -17.29
CA LEU A 69 -17.23 7.00 -17.41
C LEU A 69 -16.41 8.29 -17.34
N VAL A 70 -15.24 8.21 -16.72
CA VAL A 70 -14.17 9.22 -16.84
C VAL A 70 -13.56 9.10 -18.23
N LYS A 71 -13.47 10.23 -18.94
CA LYS A 71 -12.93 10.33 -20.28
C LYS A 71 -11.97 11.51 -20.37
N ALA A 72 -11.05 11.45 -21.33
CA ALA A 72 -10.22 12.60 -21.68
C ALA A 72 -11.09 13.69 -22.33
N ARG A 73 -10.80 14.97 -22.09
CA ARG A 73 -11.44 16.15 -22.67
C ARG A 73 -11.49 16.13 -24.20
N SER A 74 -10.55 15.44 -24.85
CA SER A 74 -10.57 15.22 -26.30
C SER A 74 -11.80 14.43 -26.77
N GLN A 75 -12.42 13.63 -25.90
CA GLN A 75 -13.64 12.86 -26.16
C GLN A 75 -14.92 13.62 -25.80
N LEU A 76 -14.84 14.88 -25.36
CA LEU A 76 -16.01 15.72 -25.10
C LEU A 76 -16.64 16.13 -26.43
N ALA A 77 -17.89 15.71 -26.66
CA ALA A 77 -18.64 16.05 -27.87
C ALA A 77 -19.56 17.25 -27.62
N ASP A 78 -20.29 17.23 -26.51
CA ASP A 78 -21.20 18.31 -26.14
C ASP A 78 -20.81 18.90 -24.76
N PRO A 79 -20.30 20.14 -24.73
CA PRO A 79 -19.87 20.78 -23.48
C PRO A 79 -21.05 21.27 -22.63
N ALA A 80 -22.24 21.50 -23.21
CA ALA A 80 -23.41 21.93 -22.46
C ALA A 80 -24.01 20.79 -21.64
N ARG A 81 -24.01 19.58 -22.19
CA ARG A 81 -24.55 18.36 -21.54
C ARG A 81 -23.49 17.47 -20.90
N ILE A 82 -22.20 17.79 -21.08
CA ILE A 82 -21.05 16.99 -20.63
C ILE A 82 -21.17 15.55 -21.16
N LEU A 83 -21.28 15.40 -22.48
CA LEU A 83 -21.43 14.11 -23.16
C LEU A 83 -20.16 13.72 -23.92
N CYS A 84 -19.81 12.43 -23.85
CA CYS A 84 -18.73 11.87 -24.69
C CYS A 84 -19.21 11.61 -26.12
N ARG A 85 -18.27 11.44 -27.06
CA ARG A 85 -18.55 11.17 -28.49
C ARG A 85 -19.50 9.99 -28.74
N ASP A 86 -19.44 8.94 -27.94
CA ASP A 86 -20.33 7.78 -28.07
C ASP A 86 -21.76 8.00 -27.53
N CYS A 87 -21.98 9.09 -26.77
CA CYS A 87 -23.25 9.37 -26.09
C CYS A 87 -23.96 10.64 -26.59
N ALA A 88 -23.30 11.41 -27.46
CA ALA A 88 -23.85 12.62 -28.07
C ALA A 88 -24.78 12.30 -29.23
#